data_AF-A0A4Q4LYT5-F1
#
_entry.id   AF-A0A4Q4LYT5-F1
#
_cell.length_a   1.000
_cell.length_b   1.000
_cell.length_c   1.000
_cell.angle_alpha   90.00
_cell.angle_beta   90.00
_cell.angle_gamma   90.00
#
_symmetry.space_group_name_H-M   'P 1'
#
loop_
_entity.id
_entity.type
_entity.pdbx_description
1 polymer ?
#
loop_
_entity_poly.entity_id
_entity_poly.type
_entity_poly.pdbx_seq_one_letter_code
_entity_poly.pdbx_strand_id
1 'polypeptide(L)'
;MAKDLGATVIATCSTAKLDLVRQLGADYVIDYNKQDYVKLVLDLTSGNGVAAVFDSLGKSTFDTSLQCVARKGSMVSFGNTTGTVELVDIM
;
A
#
# COMPACT_ATOMS: atom_id res chain seq x y z
N MET A 1 10.31 -1.83 11.61
CA MET A 1 9.11 -2.01 12.47
C MET A 1 8.24 -3.18 11.99
N ALA A 2 7.55 -3.13 10.83
CA ALA A 2 6.72 -4.26 10.39
C ALA A 2 7.53 -5.53 10.06
N LYS A 3 8.68 -5.37 9.37
CA LYS A 3 9.63 -6.46 9.11
C LYS A 3 10.15 -7.11 10.39
N ASP A 4 10.46 -6.30 11.41
CA ASP A 4 10.97 -6.78 12.70
C ASP A 4 9.94 -7.63 13.46
N LEU A 5 8.65 -7.50 13.11
CA LEU A 5 7.54 -8.31 13.63
C LEU A 5 7.27 -9.57 12.77
N GLY A 6 8.11 -9.85 11.76
CA GLY A 6 7.97 -11.01 10.89
C GLY A 6 6.96 -10.84 9.75
N ALA A 7 6.48 -9.62 9.49
CA ALA A 7 5.58 -9.38 8.38
C ALA A 7 6.30 -9.45 7.01
N THR A 8 5.55 -9.84 5.99
CA THR A 8 5.90 -9.58 4.58
C THR A 8 5.47 -8.15 4.25
N VAL A 9 6.39 -7.32 3.78
CA VAL A 9 6.17 -5.91 3.49
C VAL A 9 6.25 -5.66 2.00
N ILE A 10 5.14 -5.15 1.45
CA ILE A 10 5.05 -4.59 0.11
C ILE A 10 5.06 -3.07 0.25
N ALA A 11 6.03 -2.40 -0.36
CA ALA A 11 6.17 -0.95 -0.32
C ALA A 11 6.06 -0.35 -1.72
N THR A 12 5.35 0.77 -1.84
CA THR A 12 5.27 1.55 -3.08
C THR A 12 6.13 2.81 -2.93
N CYS A 13 6.90 3.16 -3.96
CA CYS A 13 7.66 4.41 -3.99
C CYS A 13 7.96 4.85 -5.42
N SER A 14 8.45 6.08 -5.59
CA SER A 14 8.92 6.54 -6.89
C SER A 14 10.25 5.88 -7.27
N THR A 15 10.55 5.81 -8.56
CA THR A 15 11.77 5.20 -9.11
C THR A 15 13.05 5.58 -8.36
N ALA A 16 13.19 6.84 -7.99
CA ALA A 16 14.39 7.37 -7.32
C ALA A 16 14.62 6.80 -5.91
N LYS A 17 13.62 6.16 -5.29
CA LYS A 17 13.66 5.65 -3.92
C LYS A 17 13.73 4.12 -3.84
N LEU A 18 13.73 3.42 -4.97
CA LEU A 18 13.64 1.96 -5.00
C LEU A 18 14.73 1.28 -4.17
N ASP A 19 15.99 1.69 -4.34
CA ASP A 19 17.12 1.06 -3.64
C ASP A 19 17.12 1.37 -2.15
N LEU A 20 16.77 2.60 -1.77
CA LEU A 20 16.60 2.98 -0.37
C LEU A 20 15.54 2.11 0.31
N VAL A 21 14.38 1.95 -0.31
CA VAL A 21 13.27 1.16 0.28
C VAL A 21 13.62 -0.32 0.39
N ARG A 22 14.39 -0.88 -0.56
CA ARG A 22 14.92 -2.25 -0.45
C ARG A 22 15.88 -2.38 0.73
N GLN A 23 16.79 -1.43 0.91
CA GLN A 23 17.73 -1.42 2.03
C GLN A 23 17.05 -1.31 3.40
N LEU A 24 15.88 -0.67 3.46
CA LEU A 24 15.04 -0.61 4.66
C LEU A 24 14.29 -1.92 4.96
N GLY A 25 14.41 -2.93 4.10
CA GLY A 25 13.97 -4.30 4.35
C GLY A 25 12.63 -4.69 3.75
N ALA A 26 12.04 -3.88 2.86
CA ALA A 26 10.82 -4.29 2.16
C ALA A 26 11.08 -5.53 1.28
N ASP A 27 10.20 -6.54 1.34
CA ASP A 27 10.32 -7.77 0.53
C ASP A 27 10.01 -7.50 -0.93
N TYR A 28 9.01 -6.65 -1.17
CA TYR A 28 8.58 -6.24 -2.49
C TYR A 28 8.54 -4.72 -2.56
N VAL A 29 9.20 -4.16 -3.58
CA VAL A 29 9.21 -2.72 -3.82
C VAL A 29 8.66 -2.45 -5.20
N ILE A 30 7.57 -1.69 -5.27
CA ILE A 30 6.85 -1.38 -6.50
C ILE A 30 7.05 0.08 -6.87
N ASP A 31 7.44 0.33 -8.12
CA ASP A 31 7.49 1.67 -8.68
C ASP A 31 6.10 2.08 -9.18
N TYR A 32 5.38 2.87 -8.37
CA TYR A 32 4.00 3.25 -8.70
C TYR A 32 3.90 4.11 -9.98
N ASN A 33 5.00 4.68 -10.49
CA ASN A 33 4.98 5.44 -11.75
C ASN A 33 5.00 4.54 -12.99
N LYS A 34 5.40 3.28 -12.84
CA LYS A 34 5.65 2.36 -13.95
C LYS A 34 4.75 1.13 -13.91
N GLN A 35 4.17 0.83 -12.76
CA GLN A 35 3.48 -0.42 -12.50
C GLN A 35 2.14 -0.15 -11.81
N ASP A 36 1.13 -0.91 -12.20
CA ASP A 36 -0.10 -1.02 -11.44
C ASP A 36 0.17 -1.84 -10.18
N TYR A 37 0.27 -1.14 -9.05
CA TYR A 37 0.61 -1.78 -7.79
C TYR A 37 -0.58 -2.56 -7.20
N VAL A 38 -1.83 -2.23 -7.54
CA VAL A 38 -3.00 -2.98 -7.06
C VAL A 38 -2.97 -4.38 -7.65
N LYS A 39 -2.76 -4.48 -8.96
CA LYS A 39 -2.61 -5.76 -9.64
C LYS A 39 -1.47 -6.58 -9.04
N LEU A 40 -0.29 -5.97 -8.86
CA LEU A 40 0.86 -6.66 -8.30
C LEU A 40 0.63 -7.13 -6.86
N VAL A 41 -0.02 -6.33 -6.01
CA VAL A 41 -0.38 -6.75 -4.65
C VAL A 41 -1.31 -7.96 -4.69
N LEU A 42 -2.31 -7.96 -5.56
CA LEU A 42 -3.23 -9.09 -5.71
C LEU A 42 -2.49 -10.34 -6.22
N ASP A 43 -1.63 -10.20 -7.22
CA ASP A 43 -0.82 -11.31 -7.73
C ASP A 43 0.08 -11.92 -6.62
N LEU A 44 0.76 -11.06 -5.84
CA LEU A 44 1.62 -11.47 -4.72
C LEU A 44 0.85 -12.12 -3.57
N THR A 45 -0.45 -11.82 -3.43
CA THR A 45 -1.32 -12.31 -2.35
C THR A 45 -2.31 -13.37 -2.81
N SER A 46 -2.14 -13.92 -4.02
CA SER A 46 -3.06 -14.90 -4.62
C SER A 46 -4.53 -14.42 -4.64
N GLY A 47 -4.72 -13.13 -4.93
CA GLY A 47 -6.01 -12.45 -5.00
C GLY A 47 -6.63 -12.11 -3.63
N ASN A 48 -5.97 -12.40 -2.51
CA ASN A 48 -6.55 -12.17 -1.19
C ASN A 48 -6.43 -10.72 -0.71
N GLY A 49 -5.42 -9.96 -1.18
CA GLY A 49 -5.06 -8.66 -0.63
C GLY A 49 -4.17 -8.77 0.62
N VAL A 50 -3.75 -7.63 1.16
CA VAL A 50 -2.91 -7.54 2.36
C VAL A 50 -3.74 -7.43 3.63
N ALA A 51 -3.21 -7.97 4.73
CA ALA A 51 -3.87 -7.90 6.04
C ALA A 51 -4.00 -6.46 6.58
N ALA A 52 -3.04 -5.59 6.23
CA ALA A 52 -3.07 -4.19 6.62
C ALA A 52 -2.46 -3.28 5.54
N VAL A 53 -3.06 -2.11 5.31
CA VAL A 53 -2.52 -1.02 4.52
C VAL A 53 -2.26 0.18 5.42
N PHE A 54 -1.14 0.87 5.20
CA PHE A 54 -0.76 2.10 5.88
C PHE A 54 -0.67 3.23 4.85
N ASP A 55 -1.61 4.17 4.88
CA ASP A 55 -1.74 5.26 3.90
C ASP A 55 -1.51 6.63 4.57
N SER A 56 -0.56 7.40 4.02
CA SER A 56 -0.22 8.76 4.46
C SER A 56 -0.52 9.85 3.42
N LEU A 57 -0.97 9.45 2.23
CA LEU A 57 -1.19 10.35 1.10
C LEU A 57 -2.64 10.80 1.02
N GLY A 58 -3.59 9.94 1.35
CA GLY A 58 -5.03 10.28 1.35
C GLY A 58 -5.61 10.33 -0.06
N LYS A 59 -6.08 11.50 -0.50
CA LYS A 59 -6.89 11.68 -1.72
C LYS A 59 -6.44 10.86 -2.93
N SER A 60 -5.15 10.86 -3.27
CA SER A 60 -4.66 10.20 -4.49
C SER A 60 -4.57 8.68 -4.40
N THR A 61 -4.51 8.10 -3.19
CA THR A 61 -4.25 6.67 -2.99
C THR A 61 -5.36 5.94 -2.26
N PHE A 62 -6.34 6.64 -1.69
CA PHE A 62 -7.32 6.02 -0.81
C PHE A 62 -8.04 4.82 -1.45
N ASP A 63 -8.59 4.98 -2.65
CA ASP A 63 -9.36 3.91 -3.32
C ASP A 63 -8.48 2.74 -3.76
N THR A 64 -7.26 3.03 -4.18
CA THR A 64 -6.31 2.01 -4.66
C THR A 64 -5.69 1.25 -3.48
N SER A 65 -5.41 1.95 -2.38
CA SER A 65 -5.11 1.37 -1.07
C SER A 65 -6.24 0.44 -0.60
N LEU A 66 -7.50 0.87 -0.67
CA LEU A 66 -8.65 0.07 -0.24
C LEU A 66 -8.81 -1.21 -1.07
N GLN A 67 -8.57 -1.15 -2.38
CA GLN A 67 -8.56 -2.33 -3.27
C GLN A 67 -7.47 -3.35 -2.93
N CYS A 68 -6.40 -2.92 -2.27
CA CYS A 68 -5.32 -3.82 -1.83
C CYS A 68 -5.64 -4.55 -0.53
N VAL A 69 -6.61 -4.09 0.26
CA VAL A 69 -6.90 -4.63 1.59
C VAL A 69 -7.69 -5.94 1.48
N ALA A 70 -7.25 -6.95 2.20
CA ALA A 70 -7.96 -8.22 2.28
C ALA A 70 -9.31 -8.08 2.98
N ARG A 71 -10.24 -8.98 2.70
CA ARG A 71 -11.47 -9.09 3.48
C ARG A 71 -11.13 -9.31 4.96
N LYS A 72 -11.70 -8.50 5.85
CA LYS A 72 -11.38 -8.42 7.30
C LYS A 72 -9.97 -7.88 7.61
N GLY A 73 -9.28 -7.31 6.63
CA GLY A 73 -8.05 -6.54 6.83
C GLY A 73 -8.35 -5.13 7.35
N SER A 74 -7.29 -4.36 7.60
CA SER A 74 -7.39 -2.99 8.12
C SER A 74 -6.70 -2.00 7.19
N MET A 75 -7.35 -0.88 6.91
CA MET A 75 -6.69 0.28 6.30
C MET A 75 -6.48 1.35 7.36
N VAL A 76 -5.23 1.74 7.59
CA VAL A 76 -4.88 2.85 8.49
C VAL A 76 -4.54 4.05 7.62
N SER A 77 -5.48 4.99 7.51
CA SER A 77 -5.24 6.31 6.92
C SER A 77 -4.82 7.27 8.02
N PHE A 78 -3.58 7.77 7.97
CA PHE A 78 -2.99 8.60 9.02
C PHE A 78 -2.35 9.89 8.49
N GLY A 79 -2.55 10.20 7.20
CA GLY A 79 -2.09 11.44 6.57
C GLY A 79 -2.88 11.75 5.31
N ASN A 80 -2.79 13.00 4.86
CA ASN A 80 -3.53 13.52 3.72
C ASN A 80 -2.66 14.42 2.83
N THR A 81 -1.40 14.01 2.61
CA THR A 81 -0.38 14.78 1.87
C THR A 81 -0.86 15.26 0.50
N THR A 82 -1.74 14.50 -0.16
CA THR A 82 -2.30 14.82 -1.49
C THR A 82 -3.69 15.43 -1.44
N GLY A 83 -4.24 15.63 -0.24
CA GLY A 83 -5.58 16.15 0.01
C GLY A 83 -6.43 15.21 0.87
N THR A 84 -7.53 15.76 1.37
CA THR A 84 -8.51 15.03 2.20
C THR A 84 -9.19 13.93 1.39
N VAL A 85 -9.40 12.77 2.03
CA VAL A 85 -10.21 11.67 1.50
C VAL A 85 -11.66 12.13 1.39
N GLU A 86 -12.31 11.81 0.28
CA GLU A 86 -13.73 12.13 0.07
C GLU A 86 -14.63 11.25 0.94
N LEU A 87 -15.93 11.60 1.03
CA LEU A 87 -16.88 10.78 1.78
C LEU A 87 -17.00 9.40 1.13
N VAL A 88 -16.80 8.35 1.93
CA VAL A 88 -16.98 6.97 1.49
C VAL A 88 -18.45 6.62 1.64
N ASP A 89 -19.10 6.34 0.50
CA ASP A 89 -20.43 5.74 0.50
C ASP A 89 -20.32 4.24 0.78
N ILE A 90 -21.10 3.76 1.74
CA ILE A 90 -21.10 2.37 2.19
C ILE A 90 -22.43 1.67 1.90
N MET A 91 -23.34 2.36 1.17
CA MET A 91 -24.72 1.95 0.95
C MET A 91 -25.03 1.67 -0.53
#